data_AF-A0A5E7CE58-F1
#
_entry.id   AF-A0A5E7CE58-F1
#
_cell.length_a   1.000
_cell.length_b   1.000
_cell.length_c   1.000
_cell.angle_alpha   90.00
_cell.angle_beta   90.00
_cell.angle_gamma   90.00
#
_symmetry.space_group_name_H-M   'P 1'
#
loop_
_entity.id
_entity.type
_entity.pdbx_description
1 polymer ?
#
loop_
_entity_poly.entity_id
_entity_poly.type
_entity_poly.pdbx_seq_one_letter_code
_entity_poly.pdbx_strand_id
1 'polypeptide(L)'
;MKRILAPLLALGAALTLQSAMAVDGETLFKSKTCVACHTIDAKMVGPGYKEVAAKYAGQADASATLVKSIKEGSTGKWGAIPMPANQVTDEEAKILADWILTLK
;
A
#
# COMPACT_ATOMS: atom_id res chain seq x y z
N MET A 1 -12.02 -14.61 -64.84
CA MET A 1 -11.87 -15.96 -64.21
C MET A 1 -10.41 -16.08 -63.80
N LYS A 2 -10.04 -15.96 -62.53
CA LYS A 2 -10.08 -17.05 -61.54
C LYS A 2 -9.86 -16.42 -60.16
N ARG A 3 -10.82 -16.63 -59.26
CA ARG A 3 -10.76 -16.26 -57.85
C ARG A 3 -9.73 -17.16 -57.18
N ILE A 4 -8.75 -16.60 -56.47
CA ILE A 4 -7.90 -17.37 -55.56
C ILE A 4 -8.00 -16.71 -54.18
N LEU A 5 -8.42 -17.54 -53.24
CA LEU A 5 -8.88 -17.25 -51.90
C LEU A 5 -7.71 -16.87 -50.99
N ALA A 6 -7.91 -15.80 -50.20
CA ALA A 6 -7.08 -15.47 -49.06
C ALA A 6 -7.53 -16.27 -47.83
N PRO A 7 -6.63 -16.94 -47.09
CA PRO A 7 -6.88 -17.25 -45.70
C PRO A 7 -6.32 -16.11 -44.84
N LEU A 8 -7.19 -15.25 -44.32
CA LEU A 8 -6.87 -14.42 -43.16
C LEU A 8 -6.67 -15.38 -41.98
N LEU A 9 -5.42 -15.68 -41.63
CA LEU A 9 -5.08 -16.18 -40.30
C LEU A 9 -5.27 -15.01 -39.32
N ALA A 10 -6.42 -14.99 -38.65
CA ALA A 10 -6.63 -14.16 -37.46
C ALA A 10 -5.79 -14.76 -36.31
N LEU A 11 -4.59 -14.24 -36.12
CA LEU A 11 -3.76 -14.55 -34.96
C LEU A 11 -4.35 -13.81 -33.75
N GLY A 12 -5.18 -14.52 -32.98
CA GLY A 12 -5.73 -14.02 -31.73
C GLY A 12 -4.61 -13.73 -30.73
N ALA A 13 -4.36 -12.46 -30.46
CA ALA A 13 -3.53 -12.03 -29.35
C ALA A 13 -4.28 -12.34 -28.05
N ALA A 14 -3.94 -13.45 -27.41
CA ALA A 14 -4.32 -13.69 -26.02
C ALA A 14 -3.58 -12.68 -25.15
N LEU A 15 -4.25 -11.58 -24.76
CA LEU A 15 -3.79 -10.74 -23.67
C LEU A 15 -3.84 -11.57 -22.39
N THR A 16 -2.72 -12.16 -22.01
CA THR A 16 -2.53 -12.64 -20.64
C THR A 16 -2.52 -11.42 -19.74
N LEU A 17 -3.65 -11.16 -19.09
CA LEU A 17 -3.72 -10.30 -17.91
C LEU A 17 -2.83 -10.94 -16.85
N GLN A 18 -1.55 -10.54 -16.85
CA GLN A 18 -0.63 -10.88 -15.78
C GLN A 18 -1.12 -10.10 -14.56
N SER A 19 -1.94 -10.75 -13.74
CA SER A 19 -2.28 -10.24 -12.41
C SER A 19 -0.97 -10.19 -11.63
N ALA A 20 -0.35 -9.02 -11.59
CA ALA A 20 0.71 -8.73 -10.64
C ALA A 20 0.18 -9.15 -9.27
N MET A 21 0.86 -10.10 -8.63
CA MET A 21 0.50 -10.57 -7.29
C MET A 21 0.62 -9.37 -6.37
N ALA A 22 -0.49 -8.67 -6.11
CA ALA A 22 -0.51 -7.54 -5.19
C ALA A 22 -0.14 -8.08 -3.81
N VAL A 23 0.95 -7.59 -3.24
CA VAL A 23 1.34 -7.93 -1.88
C VAL A 23 0.27 -7.35 -0.95
N ASP A 24 -0.36 -8.20 -0.17
CA ASP A 24 -1.37 -7.82 0.80
C ASP A 24 -0.75 -6.95 1.92
N GLY A 25 -1.36 -5.79 2.18
CA GLY A 25 -0.83 -4.80 3.11
C GLY A 25 -0.78 -5.29 4.56
N GLU A 26 -1.73 -6.13 4.97
CA GLU A 26 -1.74 -6.72 6.31
C GLU A 26 -0.61 -7.74 6.48
N THR A 27 -0.39 -8.57 5.46
CA THR A 27 0.73 -9.51 5.41
C THR A 27 2.06 -8.78 5.46
N LEU A 28 2.20 -7.69 4.70
CA LEU A 28 3.40 -6.85 4.73
C LEU A 28 3.60 -6.23 6.12
N PHE A 29 2.57 -5.64 6.72
CA PHE A 29 2.59 -5.12 8.08
C PHE A 29 3.10 -6.15 9.09
N LYS A 30 2.58 -7.38 9.03
CA LYS A 30 2.97 -8.50 9.90
C LYS A 30 4.41 -8.97 9.69
N SER A 31 4.95 -8.84 8.48
CA SER A 31 6.33 -9.20 8.15
C SER A 31 7.37 -8.15 8.55
N LYS A 32 6.94 -6.91 8.83
CA LYS A 32 7.82 -5.78 9.18
C LYS A 32 7.80 -5.53 10.68
N THR A 33 8.71 -4.68 11.16
CA THR A 33 8.81 -4.26 12.57
C THR A 33 7.64 -3.42 13.07
N CYS A 34 6.70 -3.05 12.19
CA CYS A 34 5.54 -2.23 12.50
C CYS A 34 4.69 -2.79 13.67
N VAL A 35 4.53 -4.12 13.73
CA VAL A 35 3.76 -4.83 14.78
C VAL A 35 4.32 -4.66 16.19
N ALA A 36 5.59 -4.24 16.32
CA ALA A 36 6.20 -4.00 17.63
C ALA A 36 5.69 -2.71 18.30
N CYS A 37 5.09 -1.79 17.53
CA CYS A 37 4.67 -0.48 18.01
C CYS A 37 3.22 -0.13 17.67
N HIS A 38 2.65 -0.75 16.65
CA HIS A 38 1.29 -0.48 16.16
C HIS A 38 0.42 -1.72 16.22
N THR A 39 -0.88 -1.49 16.41
CA THR A 39 -1.92 -2.49 16.17
C THR A 39 -2.97 -1.92 15.22
N ILE A 40 -3.91 -2.75 14.77
CA ILE A 40 -4.99 -2.31 13.89
C ILE A 40 -5.97 -1.41 14.66
N ASP A 41 -6.44 -1.87 15.82
CA ASP A 41 -7.55 -1.23 16.53
C ASP A 41 -7.12 -0.33 17.70
N ALA A 42 -6.12 -0.75 18.47
CA ALA A 42 -5.77 -0.12 19.74
C ALA A 42 -4.45 0.65 19.68
N LYS A 43 -4.37 1.73 20.46
CA LYS A 43 -3.12 2.42 20.74
C LYS A 43 -2.17 1.47 21.49
N MET A 44 -0.91 1.41 21.06
CA MET A 44 0.17 0.76 21.78
C MET A 44 1.27 1.81 22.03
N VAL A 45 2.40 1.72 21.36
CA VAL A 45 3.42 2.79 21.36
C VAL A 45 2.99 3.88 20.38
N GLY A 46 2.63 3.46 19.17
CA GLY A 46 1.99 4.29 18.14
C GLY A 46 0.46 4.23 18.22
N PRO A 47 -0.23 5.08 17.43
CA PRO A 47 -1.68 4.99 17.25
C PRO A 47 -2.09 3.66 16.63
N GLY A 48 -3.34 3.25 16.88
CA GLY A 48 -3.97 2.17 16.12
C GLY A 48 -4.19 2.60 14.67
N TYR A 49 -4.06 1.71 13.69
CA TYR A 49 -4.17 2.11 12.29
C TYR A 49 -5.57 2.59 11.88
N LYS A 50 -6.64 2.15 12.53
CA LYS A 50 -7.97 2.76 12.35
C LYS A 50 -8.01 4.23 12.77
N GLU A 51 -7.30 4.59 13.83
CA GLU A 51 -7.15 6.00 14.25
C GLU A 51 -6.36 6.81 13.21
N VAL A 52 -5.30 6.21 12.65
CA VAL A 52 -4.53 6.80 11.54
C VAL A 52 -5.43 7.04 10.33
N ALA A 53 -6.15 6.02 9.90
CA ALA A 53 -7.08 6.10 8.78
C ALA A 53 -8.14 7.19 8.98
N ALA A 54 -8.76 7.22 10.16
CA ALA A 54 -9.76 8.23 10.52
C ALA A 54 -9.19 9.66 10.49
N LYS A 55 -7.97 9.87 11.01
CA LYS A 55 -7.33 11.20 11.00
C LYS A 55 -7.07 11.71 9.57
N TYR A 56 -6.65 10.81 8.67
CA TYR A 56 -6.27 11.17 7.29
C TYR A 56 -7.41 11.00 6.28
N ALA A 57 -8.59 10.55 6.70
CA ALA A 57 -9.75 10.37 5.84
C ALA A 57 -10.10 11.67 5.09
N GLY A 58 -10.26 11.58 3.76
CA GLY A 58 -10.63 12.70 2.89
C GLY A 58 -9.49 13.67 2.55
N GLN A 59 -8.28 13.47 3.07
CA GLN A 59 -7.12 14.31 2.72
C GLN A 59 -6.49 13.83 1.41
N ALA A 60 -6.33 14.72 0.44
CA ALA A 60 -5.82 14.38 -0.89
C ALA A 60 -4.36 13.87 -0.87
N ASP A 61 -3.57 14.31 0.11
CA ASP A 61 -2.16 13.98 0.28
C ASP A 61 -1.91 12.86 1.32
N ALA A 62 -2.97 12.24 1.87
CA ALA A 62 -2.89 11.24 2.94
C ALA A 62 -1.87 10.13 2.67
N SER A 63 -1.96 9.50 1.49
CA SER A 63 -1.08 8.39 1.10
C SER A 63 0.38 8.85 1.05
N ALA A 64 0.67 9.99 0.40
CA ALA A 64 2.03 10.53 0.31
C ALA A 64 2.60 10.91 1.71
N THR A 65 1.77 11.52 2.55
CA THR A 65 2.15 11.89 3.93
C THR A 65 2.46 10.65 4.78
N LEU A 66 1.68 9.57 4.63
CA LEU A 66 1.94 8.31 5.31
C LEU A 66 3.19 7.61 4.77
N VAL A 67 3.39 7.55 3.45
CA VAL A 67 4.61 7.01 2.83
C VAL A 67 5.85 7.68 3.41
N LYS A 68 5.88 9.02 3.44
CA LYS A 68 6.99 9.78 4.02
C LYS A 68 7.21 9.44 5.48
N SER A 69 6.13 9.39 6.26
CA SER A 69 6.19 9.07 7.69
C SER A 69 6.72 7.65 7.93
N ILE A 70 6.26 6.65 7.16
CA ILE A 70 6.70 5.26 7.27
C ILE A 70 8.19 5.13 6.96
N LYS A 71 8.66 5.75 5.87
CA LYS A 71 10.06 5.68 5.47
C LYS A 71 11.00 6.42 6.40
N GLU A 72 10.71 7.69 6.66
CA GLU A 72 11.63 8.61 7.33
C GLU A 72 11.42 8.67 8.84
N GLY A 73 10.36 8.06 9.35
CA GLY A 73 9.88 8.27 10.70
C GLY A 73 9.01 9.52 10.81
N SER A 74 8.50 9.77 12.01
CA SER A 74 7.70 10.96 12.29
C SER A 74 7.77 11.34 13.77
N THR A 75 7.56 12.62 14.07
CA THR A 75 7.50 13.12 15.45
C THR A 75 6.38 14.15 15.60
N GLY A 76 5.83 14.30 16.80
CA GLY A 76 4.84 15.32 17.15
C GLY A 76 3.42 15.12 16.60
N LYS A 77 3.18 14.14 15.71
CA LYS A 77 1.85 13.90 15.11
C LYS A 77 0.85 13.20 16.04
N TRP A 78 1.34 12.37 16.95
CA TRP A 78 0.55 11.43 17.77
C TRP A 78 0.94 11.42 19.25
N GLY A 79 1.89 12.28 19.63
CA GLY A 79 2.48 12.34 20.97
C GLY A 79 3.96 12.72 20.92
N ALA A 80 4.62 12.63 22.08
CA ALA A 80 6.03 12.97 22.24
C ALA A 80 6.99 11.87 21.76
N ILE A 81 6.52 10.62 21.62
CA ILE A 81 7.36 9.49 21.18
C ILE A 81 7.52 9.57 19.65
N PRO A 82 8.76 9.67 19.14
CA PRO A 82 9.00 9.64 17.70
C PRO A 82 8.87 8.22 17.16
N MET A 83 8.31 8.08 15.95
CA MET A 83 8.42 6.88 15.14
C MET A 83 9.76 6.91 14.39
N PRO A 84 10.65 5.93 14.56
CA PRO A 84 11.90 5.85 13.79
C PRO A 84 11.65 5.59 12.29
N ALA A 85 12.69 5.83 11.48
CA ALA A 85 12.71 5.40 10.08
C ALA A 85 12.60 3.87 9.97
N ASN A 86 11.86 3.37 8.98
CA ASN A 86 11.66 1.93 8.76
C ASN A 86 12.43 1.46 7.52
N GLN A 87 12.93 0.23 7.57
CA GLN A 87 13.58 -0.42 6.42
C GLN A 87 12.52 -0.98 5.47
N VAL A 88 12.01 -0.10 4.61
CA VAL A 88 11.04 -0.44 3.56
C VAL A 88 11.45 0.19 2.24
N THR A 89 11.08 -0.45 1.13
CA THR A 89 11.16 0.17 -0.20
C THR A 89 10.05 1.20 -0.39
N ASP A 90 10.16 2.00 -1.45
CA ASP A 90 9.12 2.97 -1.82
C ASP A 90 7.77 2.29 -2.09
N GLU A 91 7.83 1.12 -2.75
CA GLU A 91 6.65 0.34 -3.08
C GLU A 91 6.01 -0.29 -1.84
N GLU A 92 6.82 -0.86 -0.94
CA GLU A 92 6.33 -1.37 0.35
C GLU A 92 5.68 -0.26 1.19
N ALA A 93 6.29 0.92 1.25
CA ALA A 93 5.75 2.05 1.97
C ALA A 93 4.41 2.51 1.37
N LYS A 94 4.28 2.52 0.03
CA LYS A 94 3.04 2.85 -0.68
C LYS A 94 1.94 1.84 -0.36
N ILE A 95 2.24 0.55 -0.43
CA ILE A 95 1.29 -0.53 -0.12
C ILE A 95 0.79 -0.41 1.33
N LEU A 96 1.70 -0.22 2.29
CA LEU A 96 1.33 -0.03 3.70
C LEU A 96 0.48 1.22 3.92
N ALA A 97 0.87 2.35 3.33
CA ALA A 97 0.13 3.61 3.46
C ALA A 97 -1.29 3.50 2.91
N ASP A 98 -1.44 2.93 1.71
CA ASP A 98 -2.74 2.76 1.08
C ASP A 98 -3.61 1.77 1.87
N TRP A 99 -3.02 0.65 2.30
CA TRP A 99 -3.73 -0.32 3.14
C TRP A 99 -4.22 0.28 4.45
N ILE A 100 -3.38 1.04 5.17
CA ILE A 100 -3.77 1.74 6.41
C ILE A 100 -5.00 2.61 6.16
N LEU A 101 -5.05 3.36 5.05
CA LEU A 101 -6.18 4.23 4.72
C LEU A 101 -7.49 3.48 4.40
N THR A 102 -7.44 2.17 4.19
CA THR A 102 -8.65 1.34 4.01
C THR A 102 -9.28 0.89 5.34
N LEU A 103 -8.55 0.98 6.45
CA LEU A 103 -8.97 0.46 7.76
C LEU A 103 -9.97 1.42 8.41
N LYS A 104 -11.23 1.01 8.50
CA LYS A 104 -12.32 1.78 9.13
C LYS A 104 -12.53 1.40 10.59
#